data_AF-A0A7U7HFQ5-F1
#
_entry.id   AF-A0A7U7HFQ5-F1
#
_cell.length_a   1.000
_cell.length_b   1.000
_cell.length_c   1.000
_cell.angle_alpha   90.00
_cell.angle_beta   90.00
_cell.angle_gamma   90.00
#
_symmetry.space_group_name_H-M   'P 1'
#
loop_
_entity.id
_entity.type
_entity.pdbx_description
1 polymer ?
#
loop_
_entity_poly.entity_id
_entity_poly.type
_entity_poly.pdbx_seq_one_letter_code
_entity_poly.pdbx_strand_id
1 'polypeptide(L)'
;MAFKFSADNKKAEVSLDIEMKDEIFRNAYYEKIWSLEDILKDFIGDFQKEEYFTLENGKIISRIWIEKHGVSIFNKNTWQEIFEFFVDKMDGFERFYYEYEDFIKDI
;
A
#
# COMPACT_ATOMS: atom_id res chain seq x y z
N MET A 1 -10.30 -0.49 -4.96
CA MET A 1 -9.03 -0.65 -4.23
C MET A 1 -8.19 -1.67 -4.95
N ALA A 2 -6.86 -1.50 -4.97
CA ALA A 2 -5.94 -2.40 -5.63
C ALA A 2 -4.66 -2.54 -4.79
N PHE A 3 -4.23 -3.77 -4.55
CA PHE A 3 -2.90 -4.03 -4.03
C PHE A 3 -1.89 -4.03 -5.17
N LYS A 4 -0.75 -3.37 -4.96
CA LYS A 4 0.32 -3.26 -5.95
C LYS A 4 1.67 -3.47 -5.31
N PHE A 5 2.62 -3.91 -6.13
CA PHE A 5 4.02 -3.94 -5.78
C PHE A 5 4.85 -3.45 -6.97
N SER A 6 5.97 -2.80 -6.68
CA SER A 6 6.92 -2.34 -7.70
C SER A 6 8.34 -2.31 -7.16
N ALA A 7 9.33 -2.39 -8.03
CA ALA A 7 10.73 -2.18 -7.67
C ALA A 7 11.48 -1.48 -8.80
N ASP A 8 12.42 -0.63 -8.43
CA ASP A 8 13.26 0.14 -9.34
C ASP A 8 14.76 -0.07 -9.03
N ASN A 9 15.60 0.87 -9.46
CA ASN A 9 17.04 0.78 -9.24
C ASN A 9 17.51 1.16 -7.83
N LYS A 10 16.61 1.62 -6.95
CA LYS A 10 16.90 2.17 -5.61
C LYS A 10 16.03 1.59 -4.50
N LYS A 11 14.82 1.14 -4.81
CA LYS A 11 13.84 0.67 -3.83
C LYS A 11 12.87 -0.37 -4.37
N ALA A 12 12.21 -1.05 -3.44
CA ALA A 12 11.00 -1.83 -3.66
C ALA A 12 9.84 -1.22 -2.84
N GLU A 13 8.61 -1.36 -3.32
CA GLU A 13 7.42 -0.76 -2.72
C GLU A 13 6.23 -1.72 -2.81
N VAL A 14 5.40 -1.75 -1.77
CA VAL A 14 4.07 -2.38 -1.78
C VAL A 14 3.04 -1.34 -1.34
N SER A 15 1.90 -1.28 -2.02
CA SER A 15 0.86 -0.29 -1.75
C SER A 15 -0.56 -0.83 -1.81
N LEU A 16 -1.44 -0.18 -1.07
CA LEU A 16 -2.89 -0.22 -1.21
C LEU A 16 -3.36 1.09 -1.85
N ASP A 17 -3.81 1.00 -3.10
CA ASP A 17 -4.29 2.13 -3.89
C ASP A 17 -5.82 2.17 -3.87
N ILE A 18 -6.39 3.31 -3.46
CA ILE A 18 -7.83 3.57 -3.41
C ILE A 18 -8.19 4.43 -4.62
N GLU A 19 -8.58 3.75 -5.70
CA GLU A 19 -8.69 4.33 -7.04
C GLU A 19 -10.11 4.72 -7.48
N MET A 20 -11.05 4.89 -6.54
CA MET A 20 -12.43 5.25 -6.83
C MET A 20 -12.50 6.60 -7.57
N LYS A 21 -13.37 6.68 -8.59
CA LYS A 21 -13.56 7.91 -9.38
C LYS A 21 -14.26 9.01 -8.57
N ASP A 22 -15.23 8.60 -7.75
CA ASP A 22 -15.93 9.50 -6.86
C ASP A 22 -15.05 9.80 -5.64
N GLU A 23 -14.78 11.08 -5.42
CA GLU A 23 -13.93 11.55 -4.33
C GLU A 23 -14.54 11.30 -2.96
N ILE A 24 -15.86 11.44 -2.80
CA ILE A 24 -16.52 11.23 -1.50
C ILE A 24 -16.34 9.77 -1.08
N PHE A 25 -16.57 8.83 -1.99
CA PHE A 25 -16.33 7.41 -1.70
C PHE A 25 -14.85 7.13 -1.47
N ARG A 26 -13.96 7.66 -2.31
CA ARG A 26 -12.51 7.47 -2.14
C ARG A 26 -12.04 7.91 -0.76
N ASN A 27 -12.46 9.10 -0.34
CA ASN A 27 -12.11 9.67 0.96
C ASN A 27 -12.72 8.86 2.10
N ALA A 28 -13.99 8.42 1.98
CA ALA A 28 -14.62 7.58 3.00
C ALA A 28 -13.84 6.26 3.24
N TYR A 29 -13.40 5.59 2.17
CA TYR A 29 -12.55 4.39 2.29
C TYR A 29 -11.18 4.70 2.89
N TYR A 30 -10.55 5.81 2.48
CA TYR A 30 -9.27 6.25 3.03
C TYR A 30 -9.36 6.52 4.54
N GLU A 31 -10.38 7.26 4.98
CA GLU A 31 -10.63 7.58 6.39
C GLU A 31 -10.90 6.31 7.22
N LYS A 32 -11.65 5.34 6.69
CA LYS A 32 -11.83 4.05 7.37
C LYS A 32 -10.51 3.32 7.57
N ILE A 33 -9.65 3.24 6.55
CA ILE A 33 -8.35 2.58 6.70
C ILE A 33 -7.43 3.38 7.63
N TRP A 34 -7.43 4.72 7.56
CA TRP A 34 -6.68 5.56 8.48
C TRP A 34 -7.16 5.36 9.93
N SER A 35 -8.45 5.22 10.18
CA SER A 35 -8.94 4.95 11.54
C SER A 35 -8.38 3.65 12.16
N LEU A 36 -7.86 2.74 11.31
CA LEU A 36 -7.19 1.50 11.69
C LEU A 36 -5.65 1.60 11.59
N GLU A 37 -5.08 2.80 11.61
CA GLU A 37 -3.65 3.03 11.37
C GLU A 37 -2.74 2.19 12.28
N ASP A 38 -2.98 2.18 13.59
CA ASP A 38 -2.14 1.46 14.54
C ASP A 38 -2.24 -0.06 14.32
N ILE A 39 -3.44 -0.54 13.99
CA ILE A 39 -3.66 -1.94 13.62
C ILE A 39 -2.88 -2.25 12.34
N LEU A 40 -3.00 -1.43 11.29
CA LEU A 40 -2.28 -1.63 10.04
C LEU A 40 -0.75 -1.67 10.26
N LYS A 41 -0.22 -0.81 11.15
CA LYS A 41 1.20 -0.83 11.53
C LYS A 41 1.62 -2.18 12.12
N ASP A 42 0.77 -2.86 12.87
CA ASP A 42 1.07 -4.20 13.40
C ASP A 42 1.18 -5.27 12.29
N PHE A 43 0.53 -5.07 11.14
CA PHE A 43 0.62 -5.99 9.99
C PHE A 43 1.81 -5.72 9.09
N ILE A 44 2.09 -4.45 8.76
CA ILE A 44 3.06 -4.09 7.72
C ILE A 44 4.28 -3.32 8.23
N GLY A 45 4.25 -2.80 9.46
CA GLY A 45 5.25 -1.88 10.00
C GLY A 45 4.95 -0.41 9.67
N ASP A 46 5.94 0.47 9.85
CA ASP A 46 5.80 1.88 9.51
C ASP A 46 5.59 2.08 8.00
N PHE A 47 4.59 2.89 7.66
CA PHE A 47 4.16 3.12 6.28
C PHE A 47 3.91 4.61 6.00
N GLN A 48 3.86 4.97 4.73
CA GLN A 48 3.44 6.29 4.26
C GLN A 48 1.97 6.26 3.81
N LYS A 49 1.31 7.41 3.88
CA LYS A 49 -0.06 7.60 3.38
C LYS A 49 -0.26 8.98 2.79
N GLU A 50 -1.07 9.06 1.74
CA GLU A 50 -1.43 10.31 1.09
C GLU A 50 -2.86 10.20 0.52
N GLU A 51 -3.75 11.09 0.96
CA GLU A 51 -5.14 11.11 0.51
C GLU A 51 -5.27 11.52 -0.97
N TYR A 52 -4.37 12.38 -1.44
CA TYR A 52 -4.38 13.01 -2.75
C TYR A 52 -3.10 12.73 -3.54
N PHE A 53 -2.77 11.45 -3.71
CA PHE A 53 -1.61 11.03 -4.49
C PHE A 53 -1.90 11.18 -5.99
N THR A 54 -1.04 11.92 -6.69
CA THR A 54 -1.17 12.14 -8.14
C THR A 54 -0.32 11.13 -8.91
N LEU A 55 -0.97 10.20 -9.61
CA LEU A 55 -0.29 9.27 -10.51
C LEU A 55 0.32 10.00 -11.72
N GLU A 56 1.29 9.38 -12.38
CA GLU A 56 1.96 9.96 -13.57
C GLU A 56 0.99 10.31 -14.71
N ASN A 57 -0.13 9.61 -14.81
CA ASN A 57 -1.19 9.88 -15.78
C ASN A 57 -2.15 11.02 -15.37
N GLY A 58 -1.87 11.72 -14.27
CA GLY A 58 -2.68 12.81 -13.73
C GLY A 58 -3.90 12.37 -12.91
N LYS A 59 -4.13 11.07 -12.73
CA LYS A 59 -5.22 10.57 -11.88
C LYS A 59 -4.88 10.78 -10.40
N ILE A 60 -5.83 11.32 -9.65
CA ILE A 60 -5.74 11.45 -8.19
C ILE A 60 -6.33 10.21 -7.53
N ILE A 61 -5.57 9.61 -6.62
CA ILE A 61 -5.94 8.44 -5.82
C ILE A 61 -5.59 8.70 -4.35
N SER A 62 -6.13 7.91 -3.44
CA SER A 62 -5.59 7.82 -2.09
C SER A 62 -4.68 6.60 -2.00
N ARG A 63 -3.55 6.74 -1.32
CA ARG A 63 -2.49 5.75 -1.34
C ARG A 63 -1.93 5.51 0.05
N ILE A 64 -1.72 4.24 0.39
CA ILE A 64 -0.98 3.80 1.56
C ILE A 64 0.11 2.85 1.08
N TRP A 65 1.36 3.09 1.44
CA TRP A 65 2.47 2.30 0.90
C TRP A 65 3.63 2.18 1.88
N ILE A 66 4.47 1.18 1.66
CA ILE A 66 5.70 0.95 2.41
C ILE A 66 6.84 0.69 1.43
N GLU A 67 8.04 1.17 1.77
CA GLU A 67 9.22 1.10 0.94
C GLU A 67 10.36 0.34 1.61
N LYS A 68 11.12 -0.41 0.81
CA LYS A 68 12.42 -0.97 1.18
C LYS A 68 13.49 -0.32 0.31
N HIS A 69 14.36 0.47 0.92
CA HIS A 69 15.49 1.12 0.25
C HIS A 69 16.74 0.24 0.23
N GLY A 70 17.70 0.59 -0.63
CA GLY A 70 19.00 -0.08 -0.71
C GLY A 70 18.99 -1.36 -1.55
N VAL A 71 17.87 -1.64 -2.22
CA VAL A 71 17.71 -2.75 -3.17
C VAL A 71 17.63 -2.23 -4.59
N SER A 72 17.91 -3.09 -5.57
CA SER A 72 17.89 -2.70 -6.98
C SER A 72 17.55 -3.89 -7.87
N ILE A 73 16.60 -3.72 -8.79
CA ILE A 73 16.30 -4.77 -9.78
C ILE A 73 17.50 -5.09 -10.69
N PHE A 74 18.47 -4.16 -10.81
CA PHE A 74 19.71 -4.36 -11.55
C PHE A 74 20.81 -5.07 -10.74
N ASN A 75 20.63 -5.21 -9.42
CA ASN A 75 21.55 -5.94 -8.54
C ASN A 75 20.94 -7.27 -8.11
N LYS A 76 21.34 -8.36 -8.78
CA LYS A 76 20.86 -9.72 -8.50
C LYS A 76 21.04 -10.17 -7.04
N ASN A 77 22.03 -9.63 -6.33
CA ASN A 77 22.26 -9.97 -4.92
C ASN A 77 21.11 -9.48 -4.02
N THR A 78 20.34 -8.47 -4.47
CA THR A 78 19.20 -7.92 -3.71
C THR A 78 17.84 -8.49 -4.13
N TRP A 79 17.81 -9.41 -5.09
CA TRP A 79 16.55 -9.96 -5.60
C TRP A 79 15.79 -10.73 -4.53
N GLN A 80 16.48 -11.59 -3.77
CA GLN A 80 15.84 -12.34 -2.69
C GLN A 80 15.19 -11.39 -1.67
N GLU A 81 15.91 -10.34 -1.27
CA GLU A 81 15.39 -9.32 -0.37
C GLU A 81 14.15 -8.57 -0.91
N ILE A 82 14.10 -8.32 -2.23
CA ILE A 82 12.93 -7.71 -2.87
C ILE A 82 11.73 -8.68 -2.81
N PHE A 83 11.93 -9.95 -3.16
CA PHE A 83 10.87 -10.95 -3.13
C PHE A 83 10.35 -11.21 -1.72
N GLU A 84 11.24 -11.35 -0.73
CA GLU A 84 10.86 -11.51 0.68
C GLU A 84 10.07 -10.31 1.17
N PHE A 85 10.49 -9.09 0.82
CA PHE A 85 9.74 -7.88 1.14
C PHE A 85 8.35 -7.85 0.50
N PHE A 86 8.23 -8.22 -0.78
CA PHE A 86 6.93 -8.29 -1.44
C PHE A 86 6.00 -9.31 -0.80
N VAL A 87 6.50 -10.52 -0.51
CA VAL A 87 5.69 -11.56 0.13
C VAL A 87 5.24 -11.12 1.51
N ASP A 88 6.15 -10.62 2.35
CA ASP A 88 5.84 -10.18 3.72
C ASP A 88 4.81 -9.04 3.73
N LYS A 89 5.06 -7.96 2.96
CA LYS A 89 4.19 -6.78 3.00
C LYS A 89 2.87 -6.99 2.28
N MET A 90 2.84 -7.79 1.20
CA MET A 90 1.59 -8.11 0.53
C MET A 90 0.70 -8.97 1.42
N ASP A 91 1.25 -10.03 2.04
CA ASP A 91 0.50 -10.86 3.00
C ASP A 91 -0.05 -10.03 4.17
N GLY A 92 0.78 -9.12 4.72
CA GLY A 92 0.34 -8.21 5.77
C GLY A 92 -0.84 -7.32 5.35
N PHE A 93 -0.77 -6.69 4.17
CA PHE A 93 -1.88 -5.91 3.63
C PHE A 93 -3.13 -6.74 3.38
N GLU A 94 -2.99 -7.94 2.79
CA GLU A 94 -4.10 -8.83 2.47
C GLU A 94 -4.79 -9.34 3.73
N ARG A 95 -4.03 -9.75 4.76
CA ARG A 95 -4.56 -10.19 6.05
C ARG A 95 -5.28 -9.06 6.78
N PHE A 96 -4.67 -7.87 6.86
CA PHE A 96 -5.33 -6.69 7.41
C PHE A 96 -6.66 -6.44 6.71
N TYR A 97 -6.65 -6.38 5.37
CA TYR A 97 -7.86 -6.08 4.63
C TYR A 97 -8.94 -7.16 4.81
N TYR A 98 -8.55 -8.43 4.83
CA TYR A 98 -9.46 -9.55 5.06
C TYR A 98 -10.09 -9.51 6.46
N GLU A 99 -9.29 -9.30 7.51
CA GLU A 99 -9.75 -9.27 8.90
C GLU A 99 -10.70 -8.10 9.18
N TYR A 100 -10.50 -6.96 8.51
CA TYR A 100 -11.28 -5.73 8.71
C TYR A 100 -12.18 -5.38 7.52
N GLU A 101 -12.44 -6.34 6.62
CA GLU A 101 -13.15 -6.11 5.36
C GLU A 101 -14.55 -5.52 5.59
N ASP A 102 -15.31 -6.12 6.52
CA ASP A 102 -16.67 -5.68 6.84
C ASP A 102 -16.71 -4.23 7.34
N PHE A 103 -15.75 -3.87 8.20
CA PHE A 103 -15.63 -2.50 8.67
C PHE A 103 -15.25 -1.55 7.53
N ILE A 104 -14.26 -1.91 6.71
CA ILE A 104 -13.78 -1.07 5.61
C ILE A 104 -14.86 -0.84 4.54
N LYS A 105 -15.70 -1.84 4.26
CA LYS A 105 -16.75 -1.80 3.23
C LYS A 105 -18.07 -1.18 3.68
N ASP A 106 -18.25 -0.94 4.97
CA ASP A 106 -19.45 -0.31 5.53
C ASP A 106 -19.46 1.22 5.24
N ILE A 107 -19.75 1.59 3.98
CA ILE A 107 -19.73 2.97 3.47
C ILE A 107 -21.04 3.29 2.75
#